data_AF-A0A166D9C4-F1
#
_entry.id   AF-A0A166D9C4-F1
#
_cell.length_a   1.000
_cell.length_b   1.000
_cell.length_c   1.000
_cell.angle_alpha   90.00
_cell.angle_beta   90.00
_cell.angle_gamma   90.00
#
_symmetry.space_group_name_H-M   'P 1'
#
loop_
_entity.id
_entity.type
_entity.pdbx_description
1 polymer ?
#
loop_
_entity_poly.entity_id
_entity_poly.type
_entity_poly.pdbx_seq_one_letter_code
_entity_poly.pdbx_strand_id
1 'polypeptide(L)'
;MVHNGIEYALMQAFAEGYELLDTRKDIINDVTGTFKAWQRGTVVRSWLLELLVRALEEDPEFEHIEGYVQDSGEGRWTIEEAINNAVPVPTISASIFARFVSRQEDSPAMKAVAALRNQFGGHSVKAVD
;
A
#
# COMPACT_ATOMS: atom_id res chain seq x y z
N MET A 1 -16.50 10.54 -5.11
CA MET A 1 -15.95 10.80 -3.77
C MET A 1 -15.91 9.53 -2.92
N VAL A 2 -17.00 9.00 -2.36
CA VAL A 2 -16.92 7.73 -1.55
C VAL A 2 -16.34 6.55 -2.35
N HIS A 3 -16.74 6.38 -3.62
CA HIS A 3 -16.19 5.32 -4.47
C HIS A 3 -14.66 5.42 -4.62
N ASN A 4 -14.08 6.63 -4.60
CA ASN A 4 -12.63 6.81 -4.67
C ASN A 4 -11.93 6.32 -3.40
N GLY A 5 -12.54 6.52 -2.23
CA GLY A 5 -12.07 5.89 -0.99
C GLY A 5 -12.08 4.36 -1.08
N ILE A 6 -13.11 3.77 -1.69
CA ILE A 6 -13.17 2.31 -1.93
C ILE A 6 -12.06 1.88 -2.90
N GLU A 7 -11.86 2.60 -4.00
CA GLU A 7 -10.79 2.34 -4.97
C GLU A 7 -9.41 2.38 -4.31
N TYR A 8 -9.17 3.33 -3.40
CA TYR A 8 -7.89 3.44 -2.69
C TYR A 8 -7.62 2.21 -1.83
N ALA A 9 -8.63 1.70 -1.13
CA ALA A 9 -8.54 0.47 -0.37
C ALA A 9 -8.27 -0.75 -1.26
N LEU A 10 -8.92 -0.85 -2.41
CA LEU A 10 -8.69 -1.95 -3.36
C LEU A 10 -7.28 -1.92 -3.96
N MET A 11 -6.81 -0.74 -4.38
CA MET A 11 -5.44 -0.57 -4.89
C MET A 11 -4.41 -0.96 -3.83
N GLN A 12 -4.60 -0.52 -2.59
CA GLN A 12 -3.71 -0.88 -1.49
C GLN A 12 -3.68 -2.39 -1.24
N ALA A 13 -4.85 -3.04 -1.21
CA ALA A 13 -4.93 -4.49 -1.00
C ALA A 13 -4.22 -5.28 -2.12
N PHE A 14 -4.33 -4.83 -3.38
CA PHE A 14 -3.57 -5.45 -4.48
C PHE A 14 -2.07 -5.22 -4.36
N ALA A 15 -1.64 -4.01 -3.98
CA ALA A 15 -0.22 -3.68 -3.81
C ALA A 15 0.45 -4.49 -2.68
N GLU A 16 -0.21 -4.60 -1.52
CA GLU A 16 0.25 -5.44 -0.41
C GLU A 16 0.35 -6.92 -0.81
N GLY A 17 -0.63 -7.40 -1.59
CA GLY A 17 -0.60 -8.75 -2.16
C GLY A 17 0.55 -8.95 -3.15
N TYR A 18 0.87 -7.95 -3.96
CA TYR A 18 2.00 -7.98 -4.88
C TYR A 18 3.32 -8.09 -4.13
N GLU A 19 3.58 -7.20 -3.15
CA GLU A 19 4.81 -7.20 -2.36
C GLU A 19 5.02 -8.54 -1.63
N LEU A 20 3.94 -9.12 -1.08
CA LEU A 20 4.00 -10.42 -0.42
C LEU A 20 4.38 -11.55 -1.39
N LEU A 21 3.82 -11.55 -2.60
CA LEU A 21 4.15 -12.55 -3.62
C LEU A 21 5.59 -12.38 -4.13
N ASP A 22 6.01 -11.14 -4.38
CA ASP A 22 7.36 -10.84 -4.86
C ASP A 22 8.44 -11.16 -3.80
N THR A 23 8.13 -10.99 -2.51
CA THR A 23 9.04 -11.41 -1.41
C THR A 23 9.27 -12.92 -1.38
N ARG A 24 8.36 -13.72 -1.95
CA ARG A 24 8.39 -15.20 -1.91
C ARG A 24 8.91 -15.82 -3.20
N LYS A 25 10.04 -15.32 -3.70
CA LYS A 25 10.73 -15.84 -4.91
C LYS A 25 11.17 -17.31 -4.79
N ASP A 26 11.15 -17.89 -3.57
CA ASP A 26 11.39 -19.32 -3.33
C ASP A 26 10.24 -20.22 -3.79
N ILE A 27 9.02 -19.69 -3.91
CA ILE A 27 7.82 -20.44 -4.30
C ILE A 27 7.13 -19.82 -5.52
N ILE A 28 7.15 -18.49 -5.66
CA ILE A 28 6.49 -17.75 -6.71
C ILE A 28 7.53 -17.27 -7.72
N ASN A 29 7.51 -17.85 -8.92
CA ASN A 29 8.44 -17.50 -10.00
C ASN A 29 7.83 -16.55 -11.05
N ASP A 30 6.51 -16.34 -11.01
CA ASP A 30 5.78 -15.52 -11.99
C ASP A 30 4.63 -14.77 -11.29
N VAL A 31 4.95 -13.61 -10.72
CA VAL A 31 3.97 -12.74 -10.05
C VAL A 31 2.99 -12.18 -11.07
N THR A 32 3.47 -11.68 -12.22
CA THR A 32 2.63 -11.16 -13.31
C THR A 32 1.61 -12.19 -13.79
N GLY A 33 2.04 -13.42 -14.05
CA GLY A 33 1.17 -14.53 -14.43
C GLY A 33 0.15 -14.89 -13.34
N THR A 34 0.52 -14.77 -12.06
CA THR A 34 -0.39 -14.97 -10.93
C THR A 34 -1.54 -13.95 -10.96
N PHE A 35 -1.24 -12.65 -11.09
CA PHE A 35 -2.26 -11.60 -11.19
C PHE A 35 -3.12 -11.75 -12.46
N LYS A 36 -2.51 -12.15 -13.58
CA LYS A 36 -3.22 -12.43 -14.84
C LYS A 36 -4.20 -13.60 -14.68
N ALA A 37 -3.82 -14.66 -13.97
CA ALA A 37 -4.70 -15.78 -13.71
C ALA A 37 -5.94 -15.36 -12.89
N TRP A 38 -5.78 -14.40 -11.97
CA TRP A 38 -6.90 -13.90 -11.16
C TRP A 38 -7.97 -13.15 -11.96
N GLN A 39 -7.67 -12.67 -13.17
CA GLN A 39 -8.67 -12.09 -14.04
C GLN A 39 -9.76 -13.09 -14.47
N ARG A 40 -9.52 -14.40 -14.32
CA ARG A 40 -10.42 -15.46 -14.75
C ARG A 40 -10.84 -16.35 -13.59
N GLY A 41 -12.15 -16.49 -13.40
CA GLY A 41 -12.74 -17.43 -12.43
C GLY A 41 -12.63 -17.04 -10.96
N THR A 42 -11.86 -16.02 -10.60
CA THR A 42 -11.77 -15.54 -9.21
C THR A 42 -12.82 -14.46 -8.89
N VAL A 43 -13.06 -14.25 -7.59
CA VAL A 43 -13.95 -13.21 -7.08
C VAL A 43 -13.34 -11.82 -7.17
N VAL A 44 -12.00 -11.70 -7.13
CA VAL A 44 -11.29 -10.41 -7.11
C VAL A 44 -11.14 -9.76 -8.50
N ARG A 45 -11.63 -10.44 -9.55
CA ARG A 45 -11.65 -9.90 -10.91
C ARG A 45 -12.32 -8.53 -10.93
N SER A 46 -11.65 -7.55 -11.52
CA SER A 46 -12.13 -6.17 -11.60
C SER A 46 -11.35 -5.42 -12.66
N TRP A 47 -11.88 -4.26 -13.08
CA TRP A 47 -11.16 -3.38 -13.99
C TRP A 47 -9.84 -2.87 -13.39
N LEU A 48 -9.78 -2.61 -12.08
CA LEU A 48 -8.52 -2.23 -11.41
C LEU A 48 -7.46 -3.34 -11.49
N LEU A 49 -7.86 -4.61 -11.33
CA LEU A 49 -6.96 -5.74 -11.52
C LEU A 49 -6.45 -5.81 -12.98
N GLU A 50 -7.28 -5.48 -13.96
CA GLU A 50 -6.86 -5.39 -15.36
C GLU A 50 -5.80 -4.31 -15.59
N LEU A 51 -5.93 -3.15 -14.94
CA LEU A 51 -4.93 -2.08 -15.03
C LEU A 51 -3.61 -2.49 -14.36
N LEU A 52 -3.65 -3.15 -13.20
CA LEU A 52 -2.45 -3.63 -12.53
C LEU A 52 -1.72 -4.68 -13.38
N VAL A 53 -2.44 -5.62 -13.99
CA VAL A 53 -1.83 -6.61 -14.90
C VAL A 53 -1.17 -5.93 -16.10
N ARG A 54 -1.78 -4.89 -16.68
CA ARG A 54 -1.16 -4.14 -17.78
C ARG A 54 0.14 -3.47 -17.34
N ALA A 55 0.15 -2.83 -16.17
CA ALA A 55 1.35 -2.22 -15.62
C ALA A 55 2.48 -3.26 -15.41
N LEU A 56 2.13 -4.45 -14.89
CA LEU A 56 3.07 -5.55 -14.69
C LEU A 56 3.55 -6.22 -16.00
N GLU A 57 2.79 -6.12 -17.08
CA GLU A 57 3.23 -6.58 -18.41
C GLU A 57 4.18 -5.58 -19.07
N GLU A 58 4.07 -4.29 -18.74
CA GLU A 58 4.95 -3.22 -19.22
C GLU A 58 6.26 -3.13 -18.41
N ASP A 59 6.17 -3.24 -17.09
CA ASP A 59 7.29 -3.14 -16.14
C ASP A 59 7.08 -4.14 -14.98
N PRO A 60 7.52 -5.41 -15.14
CA PRO A 60 7.22 -6.50 -14.18
C PRO A 60 7.72 -6.28 -12.74
N GLU A 61 8.80 -5.53 -12.57
CA GLU A 61 9.42 -5.24 -11.27
C GLU A 61 9.25 -3.77 -10.84
N PHE A 62 8.48 -2.99 -11.60
CA PHE A 62 8.27 -1.55 -11.35
C PHE A 62 9.58 -0.75 -11.30
N GLU A 63 10.59 -1.10 -12.11
CA GLU A 63 11.92 -0.49 -12.11
C GLU A 63 11.92 0.99 -12.54
N HIS A 64 10.85 1.44 -13.22
CA HIS A 64 10.75 2.79 -13.79
C HIS A 64 9.88 3.75 -12.98
N ILE A 65 9.36 3.33 -11.83
CA ILE A 65 8.54 4.17 -10.94
C ILE A 65 9.07 4.18 -9.51
N GLU A 66 8.89 5.30 -8.82
CA GLU A 66 9.27 5.42 -7.41
C GLU A 66 8.14 4.91 -6.50
N GLY A 67 8.49 4.42 -5.31
CA GLY A 67 7.56 4.04 -4.23
C GLY A 67 6.85 5.23 -3.57
N TYR A 68 6.44 6.22 -4.37
CA TYR A 68 5.79 7.45 -3.94
C TYR A 68 4.40 7.53 -4.58
N VAL A 69 3.35 7.69 -3.75
CA VAL A 69 1.97 7.75 -4.26
C VAL A 69 1.30 9.08 -3.89
N GLN A 70 0.87 9.85 -4.89
CA GLN A 70 0.05 11.06 -4.72
C GLN A 70 -1.42 10.72 -4.36
N ASP A 71 -2.16 11.70 -3.85
CA ASP A 71 -3.62 11.60 -3.71
C ASP A 71 -4.26 12.91 -4.17
N SER A 72 -5.35 12.80 -4.91
CA SER A 72 -6.10 13.92 -5.48
C SER A 72 -7.06 14.58 -4.46
N GLY A 73 -7.13 14.04 -3.24
CA GLY A 73 -7.90 14.58 -2.12
C GLY A 73 -9.23 13.88 -1.84
N GLU A 74 -9.81 13.14 -2.79
CA GLU A 74 -11.13 12.49 -2.62
C GLU A 74 -11.10 11.38 -1.57
N GLY A 75 -9.96 10.71 -1.42
CA GLY A 75 -9.75 9.77 -0.33
C GLY A 75 -9.76 10.48 1.03
N ARG A 76 -9.06 11.61 1.16
CA ARG A 76 -9.02 12.40 2.40
C ARG A 76 -10.41 12.89 2.77
N TRP A 77 -11.13 13.44 1.79
CA TRP A 77 -12.53 13.83 1.95
C TRP A 77 -13.39 12.67 2.48
N THR A 78 -13.17 11.45 1.99
CA THR A 78 -13.92 10.27 2.44
C THR A 78 -13.67 9.96 3.91
N ILE A 79 -12.44 10.11 4.39
CA ILE A 79 -12.10 9.96 5.82
C ILE A 79 -12.71 11.08 6.65
N GLU A 80 -12.62 12.33 6.18
CA GLU A 80 -13.17 13.50 6.87
C GLU A 80 -14.68 13.35 7.08
N GLU A 81 -15.41 12.95 6.04
CA GLU A 81 -16.85 12.69 6.14
C GLU A 81 -17.17 11.51 7.07
N ALA A 82 -16.35 10.46 7.06
CA ALA A 82 -16.53 9.34 7.96
C ALA A 82 -16.38 9.78 9.44
N ILE A 83 -15.42 10.65 9.74
CA ILE A 83 -15.24 11.23 11.08
C ILE A 83 -16.43 12.11 11.46
N ASN A 84 -16.84 13.02 10.58
CA ASN A 84 -17.96 13.94 10.81
C ASN A 84 -19.28 13.20 11.14
N ASN A 85 -19.45 12.00 10.58
CA ASN A 85 -20.65 11.17 10.76
C ASN A 85 -20.45 10.02 11.76
N ALA A 86 -19.30 9.93 12.44
CA ALA A 86 -18.95 8.83 13.33
C ALA A 86 -19.07 7.43 12.68
N VAL A 87 -18.76 7.31 11.39
CA VAL A 87 -18.79 6.06 10.61
C VAL A 87 -17.38 5.44 10.58
N PRO A 88 -17.21 4.18 11.00
CA PRO A 88 -15.90 3.53 10.95
C PRO A 88 -15.53 3.13 9.51
N VAL A 89 -14.38 3.59 9.02
CA VAL A 89 -13.83 3.24 7.68
C VAL A 89 -12.38 2.73 7.72
N PRO A 90 -12.05 1.76 8.60
CA PRO A 90 -10.66 1.41 8.91
C PRO A 90 -9.82 1.02 7.69
N THR A 91 -10.39 0.29 6.72
CA THR A 91 -9.67 -0.13 5.51
C THR A 91 -9.33 1.04 4.60
N ILE A 92 -10.26 1.99 4.42
CA ILE A 92 -10.03 3.20 3.62
C ILE A 92 -9.03 4.11 4.35
N SER A 93 -9.12 4.21 5.68
CA SER A 93 -8.14 4.97 6.47
C SER A 93 -6.72 4.42 6.32
N ALA A 94 -6.56 3.10 6.41
CA ALA A 94 -5.27 2.44 6.27
C ALA A 94 -4.64 2.69 4.90
N SER A 95 -5.41 2.62 3.81
CA SER A 95 -4.88 2.84 2.45
C SER A 95 -4.39 4.27 2.22
N ILE A 96 -4.97 5.26 2.89
CA ILE A 96 -4.49 6.64 2.81
C ILE A 96 -3.24 6.84 3.66
N PHE A 97 -3.19 6.27 4.85
CA PHE A 97 -2.00 6.34 5.69
C PHE A 97 -0.80 5.65 5.06
N ALA A 98 -1.00 4.55 4.32
CA ALA A 98 0.07 3.93 3.52
C ALA A 98 0.70 4.92 2.54
N ARG A 99 -0.09 5.77 1.88
CA ARG A 99 0.44 6.85 1.02
C ARG A 99 1.18 7.92 1.81
N PHE A 100 0.71 8.28 3.01
CA PHE A 100 1.44 9.25 3.84
C PHE A 100 2.79 8.69 4.31
N VAL A 101 2.87 7.37 4.55
CA VAL A 101 4.13 6.69 4.83
C VAL A 101 5.04 6.72 3.60
N SER A 102 4.51 6.44 2.41
CA SER A 102 5.29 6.44 1.16
C SER A 102 5.95 7.79 0.83
N ARG A 103 5.51 8.88 1.45
CA ARG A 103 6.05 10.24 1.24
C ARG A 103 7.07 10.66 2.30
N GLN A 104 7.29 9.82 3.31
CA GLN A 104 8.24 10.09 4.39
C GLN A 104 9.54 9.33 4.13
N GLU A 105 10.55 10.04 3.64
CA GLU A 105 11.91 9.48 3.51
C GLU A 105 12.51 9.13 4.89
N ASP A 106 12.24 9.97 5.89
CA ASP A 106 12.79 9.83 7.24
C ASP A 106 11.72 10.10 8.30
N SER A 107 11.13 9.03 8.85
CA SER A 107 9.96 9.14 9.73
C SER A 107 10.34 9.54 11.17
N PRO A 108 9.93 10.74 11.65
CA PRO A 108 10.19 11.16 13.03
C PRO A 108 9.50 10.25 14.06
N ALA A 109 8.33 9.70 13.70
CA ALA A 109 7.62 8.74 14.54
C ALA A 109 8.46 7.47 14.75
N MET A 110 9.07 6.94 13.70
CA MET A 110 9.93 5.75 13.81
C MET A 110 11.22 6.05 14.57
N LYS A 111 11.79 7.27 14.46
CA LYS A 111 12.91 7.69 15.32
C LYS A 111 12.54 7.70 16.79
N ALA A 112 11.38 8.26 17.13
CA ALA A 112 10.88 8.26 18.51
C ALA A 112 10.68 6.84 19.03
N VAL A 113 10.11 5.94 18.22
CA VAL A 113 9.97 4.51 18.57
C VAL A 113 11.34 3.85 18.79
N ALA A 114 12.30 4.07 17.89
CA ALA A 114 13.65 3.53 18.03
C ALA A 114 14.34 4.03 19.32
N ALA A 115 14.22 5.33 19.60
CA ALA A 115 14.75 5.93 20.82
C ALA A 115 14.10 5.32 22.08
N LEU A 116 12.78 5.17 22.11
CA LEU A 116 12.09 4.54 23.25
C LEU A 116 12.57 3.11 23.46
N ARG A 117 12.60 2.29 22.39
CA ARG A 117 13.09 0.90 22.46
C ARG A 117 14.52 0.81 22.97
N ASN A 118 15.37 1.77 22.62
CA ASN A 118 16.71 1.87 23.16
C ASN A 118 16.71 2.24 24.65
N GLN A 119 15.95 3.26 25.04
CA GLN A 119 15.93 3.78 26.41
C GLN A 119 15.38 2.76 27.43
N PHE A 120 14.25 2.09 27.15
CA PHE A 120 13.68 1.14 28.12
C PHE A 120 14.19 -0.30 27.93
N GLY A 121 14.55 -0.69 26.71
CA GLY A 121 14.84 -2.08 26.35
C GLY A 121 16.28 -2.36 25.94
N GLY A 122 17.14 -1.34 25.86
CA GLY A 122 18.53 -1.49 25.42
C GLY A 122 18.68 -1.96 23.97
N HIS A 123 17.63 -1.88 23.14
CA HIS A 123 17.67 -2.30 21.75
C HIS A 123 18.65 -1.44 20.94
N SER A 124 19.36 -2.06 19.98
CA SER A 124 20.26 -1.35 19.08
C SER A 124 19.50 -0.34 18.20
N VAL A 125 20.17 0.78 17.91
CA VAL A 125 19.70 1.83 17.00
C VAL A 125 20.72 2.03 15.89
N LYS A 126 20.23 2.34 14.69
CA LYS A 126 21.09 2.75 13.57
C LYS A 126 21.38 4.25 13.72
N ALA A 127 22.65 4.64 13.70
CA ALA A 127 23.03 6.05 13.66
C ALA A 127 22.75 6.63 12.27
N VAL A 128 22.61 7.95 12.20
CA VAL A 128 22.64 8.66 10.91
C VAL A 128 24.12 8.74 10.51
N ASP A 129 24.43 8.35 9.27
CA ASP A 129 25.77 8.51 8.69
C ASP A 129 26.12 9.99 8.44
#